data_AF-A0A0S8CCZ1-F1
#
_entry.id   AF-A0A0S8CCZ1-F1
#
_cell.length_a   1.000
_cell.length_b   1.000
_cell.length_c   1.000
_cell.angle_alpha   90.00
_cell.angle_beta   90.00
_cell.angle_gamma   90.00
#
_symmetry.space_group_name_H-M   'P 1'
#
loop_
_entity.id
_entity.type
_entity.pdbx_description
1 polymer ?
#
loop_
_entity_poly.entity_id
_entity_poly.type
_entity_poly.pdbx_seq_one_letter_code
_entity_poly.pdbx_strand_id
1 'polypeptide(L)'
;MPPKPWKLISSQPKESFKIFSLRIDRAQSPRTHEAHNFYILESTDWVNVIPLTPLNEVVLISQYRHGIRMATLEIPWGIVEPN
;
A
#
# COMPACT_ATOMS: atom_id res chain seq x y z
N MET A 1 8.83 -24.46 -6.21
CA MET A 1 8.31 -24.40 -4.82
C MET A 1 8.27 -22.95 -4.39
N PRO A 2 7.20 -22.49 -3.70
CA PRO A 2 7.19 -21.15 -3.13
C PRO A 2 8.30 -20.99 -2.08
N PRO A 3 8.80 -19.76 -1.86
CA PRO A 3 9.76 -19.50 -0.79
C PRO A 3 9.14 -19.88 0.56
N LYS A 4 9.97 -20.42 1.47
CA LYS A 4 9.54 -20.69 2.85
C LYS A 4 9.11 -19.37 3.51
N PRO A 5 8.03 -19.36 4.32
CA PRO A 5 7.62 -18.16 5.04
C PRO A 5 8.67 -17.78 6.08
N TRP A 6 8.79 -16.47 6.33
CA TRP A 6 9.60 -15.95 7.42
C TRP A 6 8.86 -16.15 8.74
N LYS A 7 9.57 -16.59 9.79
CA LYS A 7 8.95 -16.78 11.10
C LYS A 7 8.78 -15.43 11.77
N LEU A 8 7.53 -15.01 12.00
CA LEU A 8 7.23 -13.81 12.79
C LEU A 8 7.67 -14.02 14.25
N ILE A 9 8.45 -13.08 14.77
CA ILE A 9 8.94 -13.05 16.16
C ILE A 9 8.06 -12.12 17.00
N SER A 10 7.78 -10.92 16.49
CA SER A 10 6.93 -9.95 17.16
C SER A 10 6.30 -9.01 16.14
N SER A 11 5.14 -8.46 16.49
CA SER A 11 4.47 -7.42 15.71
C SER A 11 4.08 -6.28 16.64
N GLN A 12 4.49 -5.06 16.32
CA GLN A 12 4.28 -3.89 17.15
C GLN A 12 3.65 -2.77 16.33
N PRO A 13 2.41 -2.35 16.65
CA PRO A 13 1.86 -1.12 16.09
C PRO A 13 2.69 0.07 16.60
N LYS A 14 2.93 1.06 15.73
CA LYS A 14 3.75 2.23 16.06
C LYS A 14 2.95 3.51 16.10
N GLU A 15 2.39 3.91 14.96
CA GLU A 15 1.64 5.16 14.84
C GLU A 15 0.48 4.96 13.87
N SER A 16 -0.64 5.60 14.15
CA SER A 16 -1.83 5.56 13.30
C SER A 16 -2.14 6.96 12.79
N PHE A 17 -2.33 7.07 11.48
CA PHE A 17 -2.69 8.29 10.79
C PHE A 17 -4.08 8.11 10.16
N LYS A 18 -4.64 9.20 9.63
CA LYS A 18 -6.00 9.21 9.06
C LYS A 18 -6.21 8.19 7.93
N ILE A 19 -5.17 7.90 7.15
CA ILE A 19 -5.26 7.09 5.91
C ILE A 19 -4.39 5.83 5.93
N PHE A 20 -3.53 5.66 6.94
CA PHE A 20 -2.71 4.46 7.12
C PHE A 20 -2.22 4.35 8.56
N SER A 21 -1.81 3.14 8.96
CA SER A 21 -1.08 2.88 10.20
C SER A 21 0.30 2.28 9.89
N LEU A 22 1.25 2.48 10.79
CA LEU A 22 2.60 1.92 10.71
C LEU A 22 2.73 0.80 11.75
N ARG A 23 3.12 -0.39 11.29
CA ARG A 23 3.46 -1.55 12.11
C ARG A 23 4.89 -1.99 11.85
N ILE A 24 5.58 -2.45 12.88
CA ILE A 24 6.90 -3.04 12.77
C ILE A 24 6.81 -4.53 13.10
N ASP A 25 7.10 -5.36 12.12
CA ASP A 25 7.22 -6.80 12.31
C ASP A 25 8.69 -7.18 12.42
N ARG A 26 9.05 -7.90 13.48
CA ARG A 26 10.35 -8.56 13.58
C ARG A 26 10.18 -9.99 13.08
N ALA A 27 10.92 -10.38 12.04
CA ALA A 27 10.81 -11.72 11.45
C ALA A 27 12.17 -12.34 11.16
N GLN A 28 12.24 -13.68 11.26
CA GLN A 28 13.43 -14.47 11.05
C GLN A 28 13.51 -15.05 9.64
N SER A 29 14.65 -14.86 8.99
CA SER A 29 14.97 -15.44 7.69
C SER A 29 15.00 -16.96 7.76
N PRO A 30 14.23 -17.68 6.92
CA PRO A 30 14.28 -19.14 6.88
C PRO A 30 15.56 -19.68 6.20
N ARG A 31 16.40 -18.79 5.65
CA ARG A 31 17.66 -19.12 4.96
C ARG A 31 18.89 -18.85 5.83
N THR A 32 18.90 -17.72 6.54
CA THR A 32 20.07 -17.26 7.31
C THR A 32 19.86 -17.36 8.82
N HIS A 33 18.64 -17.60 9.28
CA HIS A 33 18.25 -17.57 10.70
C HIS A 33 18.45 -16.21 11.39
N GLU A 34 18.77 -15.15 10.65
CA GLU A 34 18.87 -13.79 11.16
C GLU A 34 17.50 -13.15 11.31
N ALA A 35 17.36 -12.28 12.31
CA ALA A 35 16.11 -11.59 12.63
C ALA A 35 16.19 -10.11 12.24
N HIS A 36 15.24 -9.66 11.42
CA HIS A 36 15.18 -8.31 10.87
C HIS A 36 13.86 -7.63 11.20
N ASN A 37 13.88 -6.30 11.19
CA ASN A 37 12.67 -5.49 11.32
C ASN A 37 12.16 -5.13 9.93
N PHE A 38 10.86 -5.29 9.73
CA PHE A 38 10.12 -4.89 8.54
C PHE A 38 9.14 -3.80 8.93
N TYR A 39 9.00 -2.78 8.09
CA TYR A 39 8.10 -1.65 8.29
C TYR A 39 6.92 -1.80 7.35
N ILE A 40 5.74 -1.97 7.93
CA ILE A 40 4.51 -2.25 7.20
C ILE A 40 3.62 -1.02 7.30
N LEU A 41 3.28 -0.47 6.14
CA LEU A 41 2.22 0.53 6.01
C LEU A 41 0.91 -0.22 5.76
N GLU A 42 0.02 -0.16 6.74
CA GLU A 42 -1.31 -0.76 6.68
C GLU A 42 -2.29 0.34 6.27
N SER A 43 -2.93 0.21 5.10
CA SER A 43 -3.98 1.10 4.64
C SER A 43 -5.28 0.32 4.42
N THR A 44 -6.38 1.05 4.32
CA THR A 44 -7.64 0.49 3.83
C THR A 44 -7.51 0.07 2.37
N ASP A 45 -8.46 -0.76 1.93
CA ASP A 45 -8.57 -1.14 0.53
C ASP A 45 -8.80 0.09 -0.36
N TRP A 46 -8.29 0.00 -1.58
CA TRP A 46 -8.41 1.02 -2.60
C TRP A 46 -8.92 0.44 -3.92
N VAL A 47 -9.61 1.27 -4.70
CA VAL A 47 -10.08 0.90 -6.04
C VAL A 47 -9.53 1.90 -7.04
N ASN A 48 -9.05 1.37 -8.16
CA ASN A 48 -8.67 2.15 -9.33
C ASN A 48 -9.67 1.83 -10.44
N VAL A 49 -10.09 2.85 -11.19
CA VAL A 49 -11.04 2.71 -12.30
C VAL A 49 -10.35 3.15 -13.57
N ILE A 50 -10.51 2.39 -14.67
CA ILE A 50 -10.08 2.79 -16.01
C ILE A 50 -11.34 3.06 -16.84
N PRO A 51 -11.86 4.29 -16.87
CA PRO A 51 -13.10 4.59 -17.58
C PRO A 51 -12.81 4.73 -19.06
N LEU A 52 -13.58 4.02 -19.88
CA LEU A 52 -13.50 4.10 -21.34
C LEU A 52 -14.69 4.88 -21.90
N THR A 53 -14.42 5.80 -22.82
CA THR A 53 -15.45 6.47 -23.61
C THR A 53 -15.94 5.53 -24.74
N PRO A 54 -17.09 5.81 -25.39
CA PRO A 54 -17.52 5.07 -26.59
C PRO A 54 -16.52 5.10 -27.75
N LEU A 55 -15.59 6.07 -27.76
CA LEU A 55 -14.51 6.18 -28.74
C LEU A 55 -13.24 5.46 -28.32
N ASN A 56 -13.29 4.68 -27.23
CA ASN A 56 -12.17 3.93 -26.66
C ASN A 56 -11.02 4.83 -26.15
N GLU A 57 -11.35 6.02 -25.65
CA GLU A 57 -10.42 6.91 -24.96
C GLU A 57 -10.51 6.70 -23.45
N VAL A 58 -9.41 6.97 -22.72
CA VAL A 58 -9.36 6.85 -21.26
C VAL A 58 -9.63 8.19 -20.60
N VAL A 59 -10.58 8.23 -19.66
CA VAL A 59 -10.80 9.43 -18.83
C VAL A 59 -9.74 9.48 -17.72
N LEU A 60 -9.03 10.61 -17.65
CA LEU A 60 -7.97 10.87 -16.68
C LEU A 60 -8.30 12.11 -15.82
N ILE A 61 -7.65 12.21 -14.67
CA ILE A 61 -7.73 13.37 -13.77
C ILE A 61 -6.35 14.00 -13.57
N SER A 62 -6.32 15.31 -13.32
CA SER A 62 -5.13 16.02 -12.85
C SER A 62 -5.23 16.20 -11.35
N GLN A 63 -4.34 15.57 -10.58
CA GLN A 63 -4.38 15.57 -9.12
C GLN A 63 -3.06 16.06 -8.53
N TYR A 64 -3.13 16.98 -7.57
CA TYR A 64 -1.93 17.43 -6.84
C TYR A 64 -1.52 16.40 -5.78
N ARG A 65 -0.28 15.92 -5.85
CA ARG A 65 0.29 14.94 -4.92
C ARG A 65 1.30 15.59 -3.99
N HIS A 66 0.90 15.80 -2.74
CA HIS A 66 1.75 16.45 -1.72
C HIS A 66 3.12 15.76 -1.52
N GLY A 67 3.19 14.42 -1.62
CA GLY A 67 4.44 13.68 -1.41
C GLY A 67 5.55 14.02 -2.41
N ILE A 68 5.17 14.37 -3.65
CA ILE A 68 6.09 14.78 -4.72
C ILE A 68 5.93 16.26 -5.11
N ARG A 69 5.00 16.97 -4.46
CA ARG A 69 4.74 18.40 -4.58
C ARG A 69 4.41 18.87 -6.00
N MET A 70 3.73 18.04 -6.78
CA MET A 70 3.35 18.37 -8.16
C MET A 70 2.00 17.77 -8.53
N ALA A 71 1.40 18.30 -9.60
CA ALA A 71 0.24 17.72 -10.25
C ALA A 71 0.65 16.53 -11.12
N THR A 72 -0.12 15.45 -11.06
CA THR A 72 0.06 14.23 -11.83
C THR A 72 -1.20 13.96 -12.65
N LEU A 73 -1.00 13.39 -13.84
CA LEU A 73 -2.07 12.84 -14.65
C LEU A 73 -2.31 11.39 -14.23
N GLU A 74 -3.54 11.06 -13.83
CA GLU A 74 -3.86 9.77 -13.19
C GLU A 74 -5.20 9.20 -13.67
N ILE A 75 -5.40 7.92 -13.46
CA ILE A 75 -6.72 7.30 -13.50
C ILE A 75 -7.51 7.64 -12.21
N PRO A 76 -8.85 7.73 -12.26
CA PRO A 76 -9.64 7.90 -11.04
C PRO A 76 -9.45 6.73 -10.08
N TRP A 77 -9.38 7.05 -8.78
CA TRP A 77 -9.26 6.05 -7.72
C TRP A 77 -9.88 6.59 -6.43
N GLY A 78 -10.12 5.70 -5.47
CA GLY A 78 -10.64 6.06 -4.15
C GLY A 78 -10.40 4.99 -3.10
N ILE A 79 -10.57 5.38 -1.84
CA ILE A 79 -10.58 4.46 -0.70
C ILE A 79 -11.94 3.77 -0.64
N VAL A 80 -11.94 2.47 -0.34
CA VAL A 80 -13.16 1.72 -0.04
C VAL A 80 -13.62 2.05 1.38
N GLU A 81 -14.87 2.46 1.53
CA GLU A 81 -15.47 2.64 2.85
C GLU A 81 -15.61 1.28 3.55
N PRO A 82 -15.22 1.17 4.83
CA PRO A 82 -15.42 -0.06 5.58
C PRO A 82 -16.91 -0.33 5.78
N ASN A 83 -17.29 -1.61 5.75
CA ASN A 83 -18.65 -2.09 6.02
C ASN A 83 -19.06 -1.90 7.49
#